data_AF-A0AAV6D5L6-F1
#
_entry.id   AF-A0AAV6D5L6-F1
#
_cell.length_a   1.000
_cell.length_b   1.000
_cell.length_c   1.000
_cell.angle_alpha   90.00
_cell.angle_beta   90.00
_cell.angle_gamma   90.00
#
_symmetry.space_group_name_H-M   'P 1'
#
loop_
_entity.id
_entity.type
_entity.pdbx_description
1 polymer ?
#
loop_
_entity_poly.entity_id
_entity_poly.type
_entity_poly.pdbx_seq_one_letter_code
_entity_poly.pdbx_strand_id
1 'polypeptide(L)'
;RVINSPGEPGVAYNMGVGFPRAIRHPLLAQMHRTAEARNRELIRLVNVFLKPVELDYDKDVLLLTPNGNATERHICEAYSKKGGTNFWKEKIGDRPSDPAKFQALIRAKTMKRGGPGYVQPDKGSFPLLAEMNRFVLDSGAIPTLTWLDGTTDGERAIEELFETEMTTGAAALAIIPDRNYTPGVKDEKVKNLYDMVALAEKYGFPVIVGTEMNAPGNKFVDSFETAELAPLVSVFLKGAHIIYAHSVLQRESGLGYLSDWAKRNFKSVAAKNDFYKKLGRQLQPANENKLRGLPSDVTLENIFAKIN
;
A
#
# COMPACT_ATOMS: atom_id res chain seq x y z
N ARG A 1 17.03 -1.77 10.77
CA ARG A 1 16.33 -3.07 10.95
C ARG A 1 15.57 -3.40 9.67
N VAL A 2 15.26 -4.66 9.41
CA VAL A 2 14.20 -5.01 8.45
C VAL A 2 12.88 -4.56 9.07
N ILE A 3 12.13 -3.70 8.38
CA ILE A 3 10.87 -3.13 8.88
C ILE A 3 9.72 -4.01 8.40
N ASN A 4 8.93 -3.60 7.42
CA ASN A 4 7.84 -4.38 6.84
C ASN A 4 8.16 -4.84 5.40
N SER A 5 9.38 -4.58 4.91
CA SER A 5 9.90 -5.04 3.62
C SER A 5 10.90 -6.19 3.81
N PRO A 6 10.48 -7.47 3.65
CA PRO A 6 11.32 -8.61 4.00
C PRO A 6 12.66 -8.61 3.25
N GLY A 7 13.75 -8.73 4.00
CA GLY A 7 15.10 -8.84 3.46
C GLY A 7 15.76 -7.51 3.07
N GLU A 8 15.08 -6.38 3.24
CA GLU A 8 15.57 -5.04 2.86
C GLU A 8 15.65 -4.11 4.09
N PRO A 9 16.79 -4.08 4.81
CA PRO A 9 16.95 -3.20 5.96
C PRO A 9 16.79 -1.71 5.58
N GLY A 10 15.99 -0.98 6.36
CA GLY A 10 15.76 0.46 6.14
C GLY A 10 14.75 0.79 5.02
N VAL A 11 14.19 -0.21 4.35
CA VAL A 11 13.09 -0.02 3.40
C VAL A 11 11.78 -0.40 4.07
N ALA A 12 10.75 0.41 3.83
CA ALA A 12 9.40 0.15 4.29
C ALA A 12 8.39 0.27 3.13
N TYR A 13 7.42 -0.64 3.12
CA TYR A 13 6.14 -0.36 2.47
C TYR A 13 5.43 0.76 3.24
N ASN A 14 4.74 1.61 2.50
CA ASN A 14 3.92 2.68 3.05
C ASN A 14 2.75 2.94 2.08
N MET A 15 1.66 3.52 2.58
CA MET A 15 0.50 3.84 1.75
C MET A 15 -0.22 5.12 2.20
N GLY A 16 -1.03 5.64 1.29
CA GLY A 16 -2.09 6.58 1.60
C GLY A 16 -3.44 6.01 1.24
N VAL A 17 -4.49 6.43 1.94
CA VAL A 17 -5.86 5.99 1.67
C VAL A 17 -6.81 7.18 1.61
N GLY A 18 -7.84 7.06 0.77
CA GLY A 18 -8.90 8.08 0.69
C GLY A 18 -8.53 9.32 -0.12
N PHE A 19 -7.68 9.18 -1.14
CA PHE A 19 -7.35 10.27 -2.06
C PHE A 19 -8.64 10.83 -2.71
N PRO A 20 -8.98 12.11 -2.50
CA PRO A 20 -10.24 12.68 -2.97
C PRO A 20 -10.26 12.94 -4.49
N ARG A 21 -9.09 13.04 -5.11
CA ARG A 21 -8.90 13.33 -6.53
C ARG A 21 -7.50 12.94 -6.98
N ALA A 22 -7.32 12.82 -8.29
CA ALA A 22 -5.98 12.78 -8.89
C ALA A 22 -5.24 14.10 -8.63
N ILE A 23 -3.93 14.00 -8.41
CA ILE A 23 -3.08 15.14 -8.10
C ILE A 23 -1.77 15.06 -8.88
N ARG A 24 -1.16 16.23 -9.09
CA ARG A 24 0.24 16.33 -9.54
C ARG A 24 1.07 16.76 -8.35
N HIS A 25 2.15 16.03 -8.08
CA HIS A 25 3.03 16.33 -6.95
C HIS A 25 4.49 16.12 -7.35
N PRO A 26 5.42 17.01 -6.95
CA PRO A 26 6.84 16.85 -7.27
C PRO A 26 7.42 15.50 -6.83
N LEU A 27 6.98 14.98 -5.67
CA LEU A 27 7.40 13.66 -5.18
C LEU A 27 7.04 12.52 -6.14
N LEU A 28 5.85 12.55 -6.76
CA LEU A 28 5.45 11.51 -7.73
C LEU A 28 6.36 11.54 -8.98
N ALA A 29 6.67 12.74 -9.47
CA ALA A 29 7.58 12.90 -10.59
C ALA A 29 9.01 12.45 -10.24
N GLN A 30 9.46 12.71 -9.00
CA GLN A 30 10.73 12.22 -8.50
C GLN A 30 10.74 10.70 -8.38
N MET A 31 9.73 10.09 -7.76
CA MET A 31 9.61 8.63 -7.62
C MET A 31 9.61 7.94 -8.99
N HIS A 32 8.90 8.51 -9.98
CA HIS A 32 8.90 7.99 -11.35
C HIS A 32 10.29 8.01 -11.98
N ARG A 33 11.01 9.14 -11.92
CA ARG A 33 12.39 9.24 -12.43
C ARG A 33 13.35 8.28 -11.73
N THR A 34 13.27 8.17 -10.40
CA THR A 34 14.12 7.25 -9.62
C THR A 34 13.83 5.79 -9.99
N ALA A 35 12.55 5.42 -10.14
CA ALA A 35 12.16 4.07 -10.55
C ALA A 35 12.64 3.75 -11.97
N GLU A 36 12.53 4.70 -12.90
CA GLU A 36 13.02 4.55 -14.27
C GLU A 36 14.54 4.37 -14.31
N ALA A 37 15.30 5.23 -13.63
CA ALA A 37 16.75 5.13 -13.56
C ALA A 37 17.20 3.77 -13.02
N ARG A 38 16.55 3.29 -11.95
CA ARG A 38 16.80 1.96 -11.39
C ARG A 38 16.46 0.83 -12.35
N ASN A 39 15.36 0.93 -13.08
CA ASN A 39 14.98 -0.09 -14.07
C ASN A 39 16.01 -0.16 -15.22
N ARG A 40 16.49 0.98 -15.70
CA ARG A 40 17.53 1.04 -16.74
C ARG A 40 18.83 0.42 -16.26
N GLU A 41 19.25 0.71 -15.04
CA GLU A 41 20.46 0.11 -14.46
C GLU A 41 20.30 -1.41 -14.25
N LEU A 42 19.14 -1.84 -13.75
CA LEU A 42 18.82 -3.27 -13.62
C LEU A 42 18.93 -3.98 -14.98
N ILE A 43 18.35 -3.42 -16.04
CA ILE A 43 18.45 -4.02 -17.39
C ILE A 43 19.89 -4.05 -17.87
N ARG A 44 20.67 -2.98 -17.64
CA ARG A 44 22.09 -2.93 -18.01
C ARG A 44 22.85 -4.11 -17.40
N LEU A 45 22.67 -4.34 -16.10
CA LEU A 45 23.31 -5.45 -15.38
C LEU A 45 22.81 -6.81 -15.84
N VAL A 46 21.50 -6.97 -15.99
CA VAL A 46 20.89 -8.24 -16.41
C VAL A 46 21.25 -8.60 -17.86
N ASN A 47 21.36 -7.62 -18.77
CA ASN A 47 21.80 -7.83 -20.15
C ASN A 47 23.22 -8.44 -20.22
N VAL A 48 24.14 -7.99 -19.34
CA VAL A 48 25.49 -8.57 -19.27
C VAL A 48 25.42 -10.07 -18.95
N PHE A 49 24.61 -10.43 -17.97
CA PHE A 49 24.41 -11.83 -17.58
C PHE A 49 23.70 -12.66 -18.68
N LEU A 50 22.70 -12.06 -19.34
CA LEU A 50 21.84 -12.73 -20.32
C LEU A 50 22.36 -12.69 -21.75
N LYS A 51 23.57 -12.20 -22.01
CA LYS A 51 24.18 -12.30 -23.35
C LYS A 51 24.02 -13.71 -23.96
N PRO A 52 23.60 -13.82 -25.24
CA PRO A 52 23.39 -12.74 -26.20
C PRO A 52 21.99 -12.07 -26.17
N VAL A 53 21.09 -12.47 -25.27
CA VAL A 53 19.75 -11.87 -25.14
C VAL A 53 19.84 -10.53 -24.40
N GLU A 54 19.27 -9.49 -24.99
CA GLU A 54 19.27 -8.13 -24.43
C GLU A 54 17.91 -7.45 -24.55
N LEU A 55 17.64 -6.54 -23.62
CA LEU A 55 16.54 -5.59 -23.68
C LEU A 55 17.04 -4.16 -23.86
N ASP A 56 16.32 -3.41 -24.69
CA ASP A 56 16.30 -1.95 -24.75
C ASP A 56 15.07 -1.49 -23.92
N TYR A 57 15.30 -0.65 -22.91
CA TYR A 57 14.22 -0.24 -22.00
C TYR A 57 13.07 0.47 -22.73
N ASP A 58 13.39 1.37 -23.66
CA ASP A 58 12.40 2.20 -24.34
C ASP A 58 11.61 1.39 -25.37
N LYS A 59 12.29 0.51 -26.10
CA LYS A 59 11.68 -0.28 -27.17
C LYS A 59 10.99 -1.56 -26.70
N ASP A 60 11.53 -2.22 -25.67
CA ASP A 60 11.04 -3.53 -25.24
C ASP A 60 10.17 -3.47 -23.98
N VAL A 61 10.39 -2.49 -23.09
CA VAL A 61 9.75 -2.46 -21.76
C VAL A 61 8.71 -1.35 -21.64
N LEU A 62 9.05 -0.12 -22.04
CA LEU A 62 8.17 1.02 -21.85
C LEU A 62 6.85 0.90 -22.63
N LEU A 63 6.87 0.21 -23.77
CA LEU A 63 5.68 -0.10 -24.57
C LEU A 63 4.69 -1.07 -23.88
N LEU A 64 5.11 -1.74 -22.80
CA LEU A 64 4.26 -2.68 -22.05
C LEU A 64 3.40 -1.98 -20.98
N THR A 65 3.64 -0.69 -20.71
CA THR A 65 2.90 0.08 -19.70
C THR A 65 2.08 1.18 -20.35
N PRO A 66 0.77 1.29 -20.06
CA PRO A 66 -0.09 2.29 -20.71
C PRO A 66 0.26 3.73 -20.34
N ASN A 67 0.93 3.95 -19.20
CA ASN A 67 1.21 5.29 -18.66
C ASN A 67 2.71 5.48 -18.32
N GLY A 68 3.61 4.73 -18.96
CA GLY A 68 5.06 4.91 -18.78
C GLY A 68 5.60 4.55 -17.39
N ASN A 69 4.82 3.86 -16.54
CA ASN A 69 5.26 3.41 -15.22
C ASN A 69 5.63 1.92 -15.27
N ALA A 70 6.82 1.63 -15.79
CA ALA A 70 7.31 0.25 -15.89
C ALA A 70 7.82 -0.27 -14.55
N THR A 71 7.71 -1.58 -14.36
CA THR A 71 8.10 -2.28 -13.13
C THR A 71 8.94 -3.50 -13.49
N GLU A 72 9.58 -4.13 -12.50
CA GLU A 72 10.29 -5.41 -12.66
C GLU A 72 9.44 -6.47 -13.42
N ARG A 73 8.11 -6.47 -13.23
CA ARG A 73 7.22 -7.41 -13.92
C ARG A 73 7.21 -7.21 -15.43
N HIS A 74 7.15 -5.96 -15.90
CA HIS A 74 7.24 -5.64 -17.32
C HIS A 74 8.60 -6.03 -17.91
N ILE A 75 9.69 -5.86 -17.15
CA ILE A 75 11.03 -6.27 -17.56
C ILE A 75 11.11 -7.80 -17.70
N CYS A 76 10.55 -8.55 -16.73
CA CYS A 76 10.48 -10.01 -16.80
C CYS A 76 9.64 -10.49 -17.98
N GLU A 77 8.50 -9.84 -18.23
CA GLU A 77 7.68 -10.12 -19.41
C GLU A 77 8.47 -9.91 -20.71
N ALA A 78 9.17 -8.77 -20.84
CA ALA A 78 9.99 -8.46 -22.01
C ALA A 78 11.10 -9.51 -22.23
N TYR A 79 11.84 -9.90 -21.17
CA TYR A 79 12.83 -10.97 -21.28
C TYR A 79 12.19 -12.30 -21.66
N SER A 80 11.02 -12.64 -21.09
CA SER A 80 10.38 -13.94 -21.35
C SER A 80 10.01 -14.17 -22.82
N LYS A 81 9.83 -13.08 -23.58
CA LYS A 81 9.56 -13.05 -25.02
C LYS A 81 10.83 -13.22 -25.87
N LYS A 82 12.02 -13.14 -25.28
CA LYS A 82 13.32 -13.33 -25.94
C LYS A 82 14.00 -14.62 -25.46
N GLY A 83 14.87 -15.18 -26.31
CA GLY A 83 15.64 -16.40 -26.02
C GLY A 83 14.82 -17.69 -26.07
N GLY A 84 15.43 -18.75 -26.63
CA GLY A 84 14.83 -20.09 -26.70
C GLY A 84 15.00 -20.91 -25.43
N THR A 85 14.37 -22.08 -25.37
CA THR A 85 14.41 -23.00 -24.21
C THR A 85 15.82 -23.35 -23.75
N ASN A 86 16.73 -23.67 -24.69
CA ASN A 86 18.11 -24.06 -24.36
C ASN A 86 18.90 -22.94 -23.68
N PHE A 87 18.73 -21.70 -24.17
CA PHE A 87 19.36 -20.52 -23.58
C PHE A 87 18.91 -20.33 -22.12
N TRP A 88 17.60 -20.42 -21.87
CA TRP A 88 17.08 -20.25 -20.51
C TRP A 88 17.51 -21.39 -19.59
N LYS A 89 17.54 -22.62 -20.10
CA LYS A 89 18.03 -23.78 -19.36
C LYS A 89 19.46 -23.58 -18.87
N GLU A 90 20.34 -23.05 -19.72
CA GLU A 90 21.72 -22.74 -19.38
C GLU A 90 21.82 -21.62 -18.33
N LYS A 91 21.04 -20.53 -18.48
CA LYS A 91 21.19 -19.33 -17.63
C LYS A 91 20.54 -19.46 -16.26
N ILE A 92 19.33 -20.01 -16.19
CA ILE A 92 18.49 -19.96 -14.99
C ILE A 92 17.79 -21.28 -14.66
N GLY A 93 18.04 -22.34 -15.46
CA GLY A 93 17.42 -23.65 -15.32
C GLY A 93 16.15 -23.83 -16.17
N ASP A 94 15.44 -24.92 -15.94
CA ASP A 94 14.31 -25.33 -16.78
C ASP A 94 13.24 -24.24 -16.90
N ARG A 95 12.88 -23.92 -18.14
CA ARG A 95 11.86 -22.93 -18.49
C ARG A 95 10.45 -23.51 -18.23
N PRO A 96 9.67 -22.99 -17.27
CA PRO A 96 8.28 -23.40 -17.09
C PRO A 96 7.44 -23.08 -18.32
N SER A 97 6.46 -23.94 -18.63
CA SER A 97 5.47 -23.67 -19.69
C SER A 97 4.49 -22.58 -19.31
N ASP A 98 4.16 -22.48 -18.02
CA ASP A 98 3.32 -21.42 -17.48
C ASP A 98 4.04 -20.05 -17.53
N PRO A 99 3.51 -19.04 -18.25
CA PRO A 99 4.17 -17.75 -18.41
C PRO A 99 4.42 -17.03 -17.08
N ALA A 100 3.49 -17.11 -16.12
CA ALA A 100 3.63 -16.42 -14.84
C ALA A 100 4.74 -17.03 -13.99
N LYS A 101 4.82 -18.36 -13.93
CA LYS A 101 5.91 -19.10 -13.27
C LYS A 101 7.25 -18.81 -13.94
N PHE A 102 7.28 -18.71 -15.27
CA PHE A 102 8.51 -18.39 -15.98
C PHE A 102 9.00 -16.97 -15.71
N GLN A 103 8.12 -15.96 -15.75
CA GLN A 103 8.47 -14.59 -15.37
C GLN A 103 8.92 -14.50 -13.91
N ALA A 104 8.26 -15.22 -13.00
CA ALA A 104 8.68 -15.30 -11.60
C ALA A 104 10.07 -15.93 -11.44
N LEU A 105 10.39 -16.97 -12.23
CA LEU A 105 11.71 -17.60 -12.24
C LEU A 105 12.79 -16.61 -12.74
N ILE A 106 12.54 -15.91 -13.85
CA ILE A 106 13.44 -14.86 -14.35
C ILE A 106 13.70 -13.85 -13.23
N ARG A 107 12.64 -13.29 -12.64
CA ARG A 107 12.74 -12.29 -11.57
C ARG A 107 13.57 -12.80 -10.39
N ALA A 108 13.30 -14.01 -9.92
CA ALA A 108 13.96 -14.60 -8.77
C ALA A 108 15.46 -14.84 -9.03
N LYS A 109 15.83 -15.24 -10.24
CA LYS A 109 17.22 -15.57 -10.60
C LYS A 109 18.03 -14.36 -11.04
N THR A 110 17.41 -13.31 -11.59
CA THR A 110 18.14 -12.17 -12.15
C THR A 110 18.02 -10.89 -11.34
N MET A 111 16.91 -10.62 -10.64
CA MET A 111 16.60 -9.29 -10.09
C MET A 111 16.54 -9.24 -8.56
N LYS A 112 16.37 -10.38 -7.90
CA LYS A 112 16.32 -10.47 -6.43
C LYS A 112 17.70 -10.62 -5.82
N ARG A 113 17.79 -10.41 -4.50
CA ARG A 113 19.04 -10.47 -3.73
C ARG A 113 19.88 -11.69 -4.13
N GLY A 114 21.12 -11.44 -4.54
CA GLY A 114 22.05 -12.44 -5.06
C GLY A 114 22.01 -12.65 -6.58
N GLY A 115 21.03 -12.08 -7.28
CA GLY A 115 20.94 -12.05 -8.73
C GLY A 115 21.78 -10.91 -9.35
N PRO A 116 22.19 -11.05 -10.63
CA PRO A 116 23.04 -10.08 -11.34
C PRO A 116 22.52 -8.65 -11.39
N GLY A 117 21.20 -8.45 -11.40
CA GLY A 117 20.56 -7.14 -11.44
C GLY A 117 20.19 -6.56 -10.07
N TYR A 118 20.51 -7.25 -8.97
CA TYR A 118 20.19 -6.75 -7.64
C TYR A 118 21.17 -5.67 -7.21
N VAL A 119 20.64 -4.51 -6.85
CA VAL A 119 21.36 -3.43 -6.21
C VAL A 119 20.71 -3.19 -4.86
N GLN A 120 21.51 -3.22 -3.80
CA GLN A 120 21.02 -2.94 -2.46
C GLN A 120 20.51 -1.49 -2.41
N PRO A 121 19.29 -1.25 -1.91
CA PRO A 121 18.79 0.10 -1.73
C PRO A 121 19.67 0.94 -0.80
N ASP A 122 19.84 2.21 -1.13
CA ASP A 122 20.61 3.20 -0.41
C ASP A 122 19.80 4.47 -0.07
N LYS A 123 20.47 5.45 0.53
CA LYS A 123 19.89 6.78 0.78
C LYS A 123 19.66 7.50 -0.56
N GLY A 124 18.43 7.44 -1.05
CA GLY A 124 18.03 8.03 -2.34
C GLY A 124 17.24 7.06 -3.22
N SER A 125 17.29 5.76 -2.91
CA SER A 125 16.51 4.72 -3.59
C SER A 125 15.00 4.88 -3.39
N PHE A 126 14.58 5.42 -2.24
CA PHE A 126 13.18 5.67 -1.89
C PHE A 126 13.04 7.00 -1.13
N PRO A 127 11.86 7.65 -1.17
CA PRO A 127 11.55 8.79 -0.30
C PRO A 127 11.68 8.44 1.19
N LEU A 128 11.93 9.45 2.02
CA LEU A 128 11.82 9.27 3.46
C LEU A 128 10.36 9.06 3.87
N LEU A 129 10.13 8.31 4.96
CA LEU A 129 8.80 8.04 5.50
C LEU A 129 8.01 9.34 5.75
N ALA A 130 8.64 10.33 6.37
CA ALA A 130 8.03 11.64 6.63
C ALA A 130 7.67 12.41 5.34
N GLU A 131 8.48 12.31 4.28
CA GLU A 131 8.19 12.93 2.98
C GLU A 131 7.00 12.25 2.30
N MET A 132 6.94 10.92 2.37
CA MET A 132 5.82 10.14 1.85
C MET A 132 4.52 10.47 2.60
N ASN A 133 4.56 10.51 3.94
CA ASN A 133 3.38 10.85 4.75
C ASN A 133 2.94 12.31 4.53
N ARG A 134 3.88 13.24 4.37
CA ARG A 134 3.58 14.62 3.98
C ARG A 134 2.88 14.68 2.63
N PHE A 135 3.41 14.00 1.63
CA PHE A 135 2.79 13.90 0.31
C PHE A 135 1.35 13.40 0.39
N VAL A 136 1.10 12.30 1.12
CA VAL A 136 -0.25 11.74 1.26
C VAL A 136 -1.20 12.76 1.91
N LEU A 137 -0.75 13.45 2.97
CA LEU A 137 -1.55 14.47 3.64
C LEU A 137 -1.85 15.67 2.73
N ASP A 138 -0.85 16.16 2.00
CA ASP A 138 -0.99 17.29 1.06
C ASP A 138 -1.90 16.93 -0.13
N SER A 139 -2.02 15.63 -0.42
CA SER A 139 -2.98 15.09 -1.39
C SER A 139 -4.42 15.06 -0.88
N GLY A 140 -4.65 15.42 0.39
CA GLY A 140 -5.94 15.31 1.07
C GLY A 140 -6.29 13.91 1.54
N ALA A 141 -5.38 12.95 1.45
CA ALA A 141 -5.57 11.58 1.89
C ALA A 141 -5.10 11.39 3.35
N ILE A 142 -5.28 10.18 3.87
CA ILE A 142 -4.80 9.77 5.19
C ILE A 142 -3.50 8.96 5.01
N PRO A 143 -2.36 9.41 5.60
CA PRO A 143 -1.16 8.59 5.68
C PRO A 143 -1.40 7.37 6.57
N THR A 144 -0.97 6.20 6.12
CA THR A 144 -1.41 4.91 6.67
C THR A 144 -0.22 3.99 6.84
N LEU A 145 0.01 3.57 8.09
CA LEU A 145 1.00 2.55 8.43
C LEU A 145 0.61 1.24 7.74
N THR A 146 1.54 0.64 7.01
CA THR A 146 1.37 -0.69 6.43
C THR A 146 2.08 -1.71 7.28
N TRP A 147 1.39 -2.78 7.66
CA TRP A 147 1.93 -3.82 8.52
C TRP A 147 1.84 -5.18 7.82
N LEU A 148 2.91 -5.97 7.92
CA LEU A 148 3.06 -7.23 7.19
C LEU A 148 2.52 -8.41 7.99
N ASP A 149 3.19 -8.81 9.07
CA ASP A 149 2.76 -9.95 9.93
C ASP A 149 3.40 -10.02 11.33
N GLY A 150 4.22 -9.04 11.70
CA GLY A 150 4.82 -8.95 13.04
C GLY A 150 6.06 -9.81 13.24
N THR A 151 6.60 -10.43 12.18
CA THR A 151 7.69 -11.40 12.32
C THR A 151 9.09 -10.82 12.14
N THR A 152 9.22 -9.64 11.53
CA THR A 152 10.50 -8.95 11.32
C THR A 152 10.97 -8.22 12.57
N ASP A 153 12.28 -7.95 12.69
CA ASP A 153 12.82 -7.21 13.84
C ASP A 153 12.16 -5.83 14.04
N GLY A 154 11.82 -5.14 12.96
CA GLY A 154 11.15 -3.84 13.01
C GLY A 154 9.70 -3.96 13.49
N GLU A 155 8.95 -4.96 13.02
CA GLU A 155 7.56 -5.14 13.45
C GLU A 155 7.43 -5.81 14.82
N ARG A 156 8.45 -6.56 15.27
CA ARG A 156 8.54 -7.05 16.66
C ARG A 156 8.72 -5.91 17.66
N ALA A 157 9.35 -4.81 17.24
CA ALA A 157 9.45 -3.56 18.00
C ALA A 157 8.20 -2.67 17.77
N ILE A 158 7.00 -3.25 17.91
CA ILE A 158 5.78 -2.63 17.37
C ILE A 158 5.44 -1.27 17.98
N GLU A 159 5.63 -1.07 19.29
CA GLU A 159 5.34 0.23 19.93
C GLU A 159 6.28 1.33 19.40
N GLU A 160 7.57 1.03 19.18
CA GLU A 160 8.54 1.96 18.58
C GLU A 160 8.17 2.28 17.12
N LEU A 161 7.78 1.25 16.34
CA LEU A 161 7.34 1.43 14.96
C LEU A 161 6.06 2.29 14.90
N PHE A 162 5.07 1.99 15.74
CA PHE A 162 3.80 2.70 15.79
C PHE A 162 4.00 4.17 16.19
N GLU A 163 4.85 4.44 17.18
CA GLU A 163 5.23 5.81 17.57
C GLU A 163 5.94 6.55 16.43
N THR A 164 6.85 5.89 15.73
CA THR A 164 7.54 6.46 14.55
C THR A 164 6.55 6.82 13.43
N GLU A 165 5.59 5.97 13.16
CA GLU A 165 4.55 6.21 12.15
C GLU A 165 3.64 7.37 12.56
N MET A 166 3.19 7.39 13.82
CA MET A 166 2.38 8.50 14.36
C MET A 166 3.12 9.85 14.27
N THR A 167 4.38 9.89 14.70
CA THR A 167 5.19 11.12 14.70
C THR A 167 5.50 11.61 13.29
N THR A 168 5.56 10.71 12.31
CA THR A 168 5.72 11.05 10.88
C THR A 168 4.40 11.31 10.15
N GLY A 169 3.25 11.16 10.81
CA GLY A 169 1.95 11.62 10.32
C GLY A 169 0.95 10.53 9.95
N ALA A 170 1.26 9.25 10.16
CA ALA A 170 0.30 8.17 10.00
C ALA A 170 -0.90 8.36 10.94
N ALA A 171 -2.10 8.05 10.45
CA ALA A 171 -3.34 8.15 11.22
C ALA A 171 -4.34 7.04 10.89
N ALA A 172 -3.90 5.99 10.20
CA ALA A 172 -4.64 4.77 9.92
C ALA A 172 -3.68 3.59 9.81
N LEU A 173 -4.22 2.37 9.89
CA LEU A 173 -3.48 1.12 9.75
C LEU A 173 -4.03 0.32 8.58
N ALA A 174 -3.15 -0.23 7.75
CA ALA A 174 -3.50 -1.21 6.74
C ALA A 174 -2.91 -2.59 7.04
N ILE A 175 -3.76 -3.60 6.89
CA ILE A 175 -3.45 -5.01 7.12
C ILE A 175 -3.85 -5.81 5.87
N ILE A 176 -3.11 -6.87 5.55
CA ILE A 176 -3.42 -7.80 4.46
C ILE A 176 -3.73 -9.15 5.09
N PRO A 177 -5.00 -9.44 5.44
CA PRO A 177 -5.35 -10.56 6.31
C PRO A 177 -4.77 -11.91 5.87
N ASP A 178 -4.75 -12.20 4.57
CA ASP A 178 -4.18 -13.43 4.01
C ASP A 178 -2.69 -13.66 4.35
N ARG A 179 -1.97 -12.65 4.84
CA ARG A 179 -0.58 -12.78 5.33
C ARG A 179 -0.48 -13.08 6.82
N ASN A 180 -1.58 -12.90 7.56
CA ASN A 180 -1.58 -12.77 9.01
C ASN A 180 -2.15 -13.97 9.76
N TYR A 181 -2.70 -14.96 9.07
CA TYR A 181 -3.20 -16.17 9.70
C TYR A 181 -3.26 -17.33 8.70
N THR A 182 -3.35 -18.55 9.22
CA THR A 182 -3.78 -19.72 8.47
C THR A 182 -5.08 -20.23 9.11
N PRO A 183 -6.17 -20.47 8.36
CA PRO A 183 -7.43 -20.91 8.94
C PRO A 183 -7.29 -22.15 9.82
N GLY A 184 -7.80 -22.09 11.05
CA GLY A 184 -7.74 -23.16 12.03
C GLY A 184 -6.39 -23.32 12.74
N VAL A 185 -5.39 -22.50 12.43
CA VAL A 185 -4.05 -22.57 13.02
C VAL A 185 -3.86 -21.42 14.01
N LYS A 186 -3.52 -21.78 15.25
CA LYS A 186 -3.13 -20.82 16.29
C LYS A 186 -1.61 -20.73 16.32
N ASP A 187 -1.07 -19.65 15.74
CA ASP A 187 0.36 -19.39 15.68
C ASP A 187 0.70 -17.94 16.09
N GLU A 188 1.98 -17.58 15.95
CA GLU A 188 2.47 -16.23 16.22
C GLU A 188 1.80 -15.17 15.34
N LYS A 189 1.47 -15.48 14.09
CA LYS A 189 0.92 -14.48 13.15
C LYS A 189 -0.48 -14.06 13.54
N VAL A 190 -1.35 -15.01 13.87
CA VAL A 190 -2.71 -14.67 14.31
C VAL A 190 -2.69 -13.93 15.65
N LYS A 191 -1.77 -14.29 16.56
CA LYS A 191 -1.57 -13.52 17.80
C LYS A 191 -1.14 -12.08 17.49
N ASN A 192 -0.15 -11.90 16.63
CA ASN A 192 0.33 -10.58 16.24
C ASN A 192 -0.75 -9.74 15.56
N LEU A 193 -1.64 -10.35 14.76
CA LEU A 193 -2.79 -9.69 14.17
C LEU A 193 -3.70 -9.08 15.25
N TYR A 194 -4.07 -9.87 16.26
CA TYR A 194 -4.90 -9.38 17.37
C TYR A 194 -4.21 -8.27 18.16
N ASP A 195 -2.92 -8.43 18.47
CA ASP A 195 -2.14 -7.42 19.20
C ASP A 195 -2.06 -6.11 18.40
N MET A 196 -1.85 -6.20 17.09
CA MET A 196 -1.77 -5.03 16.22
C MET A 196 -3.11 -4.30 16.09
N VAL A 197 -4.23 -5.04 15.98
CA VAL A 197 -5.56 -4.44 15.97
C VAL A 197 -5.88 -3.78 17.32
N ALA A 198 -5.55 -4.43 18.43
CA ALA A 198 -5.72 -3.84 19.76
C ALA A 198 -4.89 -2.56 19.94
N LEU A 199 -3.67 -2.52 19.39
CA LEU A 199 -2.83 -1.34 19.40
C LEU A 199 -3.42 -0.21 18.56
N ALA A 200 -3.94 -0.52 17.36
CA ALA A 200 -4.64 0.45 16.53
C ALA A 200 -5.87 1.03 17.25
N GLU A 201 -6.66 0.19 17.94
CA GLU A 201 -7.81 0.66 18.71
C GLU A 201 -7.41 1.55 19.89
N LYS A 202 -6.33 1.20 20.61
CA LYS A 202 -5.76 2.01 21.71
C LYS A 202 -5.42 3.43 21.25
N TYR A 203 -4.84 3.58 20.06
CA TYR A 203 -4.52 4.90 19.48
C TYR A 203 -5.63 5.49 18.61
N GLY A 204 -6.75 4.78 18.45
CA GLY A 204 -7.89 5.23 17.64
C GLY A 204 -7.62 5.25 16.14
N PHE A 205 -6.68 4.47 15.63
CA PHE A 205 -6.41 4.32 14.20
C PHE A 205 -7.57 3.56 13.53
N PRO A 206 -8.20 4.10 12.47
CA PRO A 206 -9.03 3.31 11.58
C PRO A 206 -8.20 2.20 10.94
N VAL A 207 -8.72 0.97 10.97
CA VAL A 207 -8.06 -0.20 10.36
C VAL A 207 -8.71 -0.48 9.01
N ILE A 208 -7.92 -0.47 7.94
CA ILE A 208 -8.32 -0.91 6.60
C ILE A 208 -7.69 -2.27 6.29
N VAL A 209 -8.46 -3.11 5.63
CA VAL A 209 -8.04 -4.45 5.20
C VAL A 209 -8.32 -4.64 3.72
N GLY A 210 -7.55 -5.51 3.07
CA GLY A 210 -7.83 -5.96 1.72
C GLY A 210 -6.82 -7.00 1.24
N THR A 211 -7.17 -7.68 0.15
CA THR A 211 -6.45 -8.86 -0.35
C THR A 211 -5.13 -8.56 -1.05
N GLU A 212 -4.78 -7.27 -1.22
CA GLU A 212 -3.61 -6.82 -2.00
C GLU A 212 -3.53 -7.51 -3.39
N MET A 213 -4.68 -7.76 -4.03
CA MET A 213 -4.79 -8.57 -5.25
C MET A 213 -3.89 -8.05 -6.38
N ASN A 214 -2.70 -8.62 -6.50
CA ASN A 214 -1.64 -8.18 -7.40
C ASN A 214 -0.96 -9.32 -8.18
N ALA A 215 -1.44 -10.55 -7.99
CA ALA A 215 -0.98 -11.76 -8.66
C ALA A 215 -2.14 -12.74 -8.89
N PRO A 216 -2.06 -13.61 -9.92
CA PRO A 216 -3.02 -14.69 -10.11
C PRO A 216 -3.09 -15.59 -8.86
N GLY A 217 -4.30 -15.89 -8.41
CA GLY A 217 -4.55 -16.75 -7.24
C GLY A 217 -4.82 -16.01 -5.93
N ASN A 218 -4.59 -14.69 -5.85
CA ASN A 218 -5.07 -13.89 -4.73
C ASN A 218 -6.61 -13.89 -4.68
N LYS A 219 -7.17 -13.84 -3.47
CA LYS A 219 -8.62 -13.79 -3.26
C LYS A 219 -9.20 -12.46 -3.75
N PHE A 220 -10.47 -12.50 -4.17
CA PHE A 220 -11.24 -11.30 -4.47
C PHE A 220 -11.69 -10.58 -3.18
N VAL A 221 -12.08 -11.35 -2.16
CA VAL A 221 -12.51 -10.87 -0.84
C VAL A 221 -11.83 -11.73 0.23
N ASP A 222 -11.40 -11.11 1.33
CA ASP A 222 -10.87 -11.82 2.50
C ASP A 222 -11.94 -12.73 3.13
N SER A 223 -11.49 -13.82 3.76
CA SER A 223 -12.35 -14.84 4.36
C SER A 223 -12.85 -14.43 5.75
N PHE A 224 -13.65 -13.36 5.82
CA PHE A 224 -14.14 -12.74 7.05
C PHE A 224 -14.98 -13.66 7.95
N GLU A 225 -15.48 -14.77 7.41
CA GLU A 225 -16.21 -15.82 8.11
C GLU A 225 -15.33 -16.76 8.93
N THR A 226 -14.00 -16.70 8.75
CA THR A 226 -13.05 -17.53 9.51
C THR A 226 -13.02 -17.15 10.99
N ALA A 227 -12.71 -18.12 11.85
CA ALA A 227 -12.67 -17.93 13.29
C ALA A 227 -11.67 -16.83 13.72
N GLU A 228 -10.63 -16.62 12.92
CA GLU A 228 -9.57 -15.63 13.15
C GLU A 228 -10.00 -14.21 12.75
N LEU A 229 -10.81 -14.04 11.70
CA LEU A 229 -11.21 -12.72 11.21
C LEU A 229 -12.60 -12.28 11.70
N ALA A 230 -13.53 -13.21 11.93
CA ALA A 230 -14.90 -12.90 12.34
C ALA A 230 -14.96 -11.95 13.56
N PRO A 231 -14.12 -12.11 14.61
CA PRO A 231 -14.11 -11.17 15.74
C PRO A 231 -13.67 -9.75 15.38
N LEU A 232 -12.88 -9.59 14.31
CA LEU A 232 -12.29 -8.32 13.90
C LEU A 232 -13.13 -7.55 12.87
N VAL A 233 -14.15 -8.20 12.28
CA VAL A 233 -15.01 -7.61 11.23
C VAL A 233 -15.60 -6.27 11.65
N SER A 234 -16.05 -6.13 12.90
CA SER A 234 -16.64 -4.88 13.39
C SER A 234 -15.64 -3.71 13.40
N VAL A 235 -14.36 -3.99 13.69
CA VAL A 235 -13.27 -3.01 13.67
C VAL A 235 -12.95 -2.62 12.22
N PHE A 236 -12.89 -3.60 11.31
CA PHE A 236 -12.64 -3.36 9.89
C PHE A 236 -13.77 -2.55 9.22
N LEU A 237 -15.03 -2.87 9.52
CA LEU A 237 -16.19 -2.11 9.02
C LEU A 237 -16.20 -0.67 9.56
N LYS A 238 -15.83 -0.46 10.83
CA LYS A 238 -15.63 0.88 11.39
C LYS A 238 -14.59 1.66 10.59
N GLY A 239 -13.45 1.04 10.29
CA GLY A 239 -12.41 1.65 9.45
C GLY A 239 -12.91 2.01 8.07
N ALA A 240 -13.56 1.08 7.38
CA ALA A 240 -14.15 1.29 6.05
C ALA A 240 -15.12 2.48 6.00
N HIS A 241 -16.04 2.59 6.98
CA HIS A 241 -16.96 3.73 7.06
C HIS A 241 -16.24 5.05 7.30
N ILE A 242 -15.21 5.08 8.15
CA ILE A 242 -14.43 6.30 8.40
C ILE A 242 -13.72 6.75 7.11
N ILE A 243 -13.09 5.82 6.38
CA ILE A 243 -12.40 6.13 5.13
C ILE A 243 -13.37 6.60 4.04
N TYR A 244 -14.55 5.99 3.94
CA TYR A 244 -15.57 6.43 2.99
C TYR A 244 -16.07 7.85 3.29
N ALA A 245 -16.40 8.14 4.56
CA ALA A 245 -16.80 9.47 4.99
C ALA A 245 -15.70 10.52 4.76
N HIS A 246 -14.45 10.17 5.07
CA HIS A 246 -13.29 11.02 4.77
C HIS A 246 -13.24 11.34 3.28
N SER A 247 -13.29 10.33 2.42
CA SER A 247 -13.12 10.49 0.97
C SER A 247 -14.18 11.42 0.38
N VAL A 248 -15.45 11.22 0.76
CA VAL A 248 -16.57 12.05 0.29
C VAL A 248 -16.44 13.48 0.83
N LEU A 249 -16.30 13.64 2.14
CA LEU A 249 -16.34 14.97 2.77
C LEU A 249 -15.09 15.80 2.43
N GLN A 250 -13.94 15.16 2.25
CA GLN A 250 -12.73 15.80 1.74
C GLN A 250 -12.92 16.25 0.29
N ARG A 251 -13.49 15.40 -0.57
CA ARG A 251 -13.68 15.72 -2.00
C ARG A 251 -14.69 16.85 -2.21
N GLU A 252 -15.81 16.81 -1.51
CA GLU A 252 -16.92 17.72 -1.74
C GLU A 252 -16.76 19.06 -1.01
N SER A 253 -16.04 19.10 0.12
CA SER A 253 -15.93 20.31 0.96
C SER A 253 -14.58 20.52 1.65
N GLY A 254 -13.58 19.64 1.45
CA GLY A 254 -12.29 19.77 2.12
C GLY A 254 -12.33 19.54 3.64
N LEU A 255 -13.38 18.89 4.16
CA LEU A 255 -13.59 18.66 5.60
C LEU A 255 -13.27 17.22 6.00
N GLY A 256 -12.28 16.58 5.36
CA GLY A 256 -11.88 15.21 5.63
C GLY A 256 -11.26 14.99 7.02
N TYR A 257 -11.06 13.71 7.37
CA TYR A 257 -10.58 13.23 8.67
C TYR A 257 -9.35 13.92 9.29
N LEU A 258 -8.43 14.46 8.48
CA LEU A 258 -7.23 15.19 8.93
C LEU A 258 -7.24 16.68 8.55
N SER A 259 -8.37 17.18 8.04
CA SER A 259 -8.56 18.60 7.67
C SER A 259 -8.48 19.53 8.88
N ASP A 260 -8.25 20.82 8.61
CA ASP A 260 -8.27 21.84 9.65
C ASP A 260 -9.68 22.06 10.23
N TRP A 261 -10.74 21.73 9.49
CA TRP A 261 -12.09 21.65 10.05
C TRP A 261 -12.20 20.54 11.10
N ALA A 262 -11.71 19.34 10.80
CA ALA A 262 -11.74 18.23 11.75
C ALA A 262 -10.93 18.54 13.02
N LYS A 263 -9.73 19.14 12.87
CA LYS A 263 -8.89 19.55 14.01
C LYS A 263 -9.58 20.55 14.94
N ARG A 264 -10.37 21.49 14.39
CA ARG A 264 -11.11 22.49 15.17
C ARG A 264 -12.36 21.94 15.86
N ASN A 265 -13.02 20.96 15.24
CA ASN A 265 -14.32 20.47 15.71
C ASN A 265 -14.25 19.27 16.66
N PHE A 266 -13.14 18.53 16.70
CA PHE A 266 -13.01 17.34 17.55
C PHE A 266 -11.88 17.48 18.57
N LYS A 267 -12.22 17.33 19.85
CA LYS A 267 -11.26 17.35 20.97
C LYS A 267 -10.57 16.01 21.22
N SER A 268 -11.10 14.91 20.65
CA SER A 268 -10.53 13.57 20.80
C SER A 268 -10.65 12.76 19.50
N VAL A 269 -9.71 11.83 19.30
CA VAL A 269 -9.75 10.89 18.17
C VAL A 269 -10.99 10.00 18.24
N ALA A 270 -11.44 9.62 19.44
CA ALA A 270 -12.65 8.83 19.64
C ALA A 270 -13.90 9.55 19.10
N ALA A 271 -14.13 10.80 19.50
CA ALA A 271 -15.28 11.59 19.02
C ALA A 271 -15.24 11.81 17.50
N LYS A 272 -14.03 12.04 16.96
CA LYS A 272 -13.82 12.15 15.52
C LYS A 272 -14.18 10.84 14.81
N ASN A 273 -13.69 9.71 15.31
CA ASN A 273 -13.99 8.39 14.77
C ASN A 273 -15.49 8.09 14.78
N ASP A 274 -16.20 8.41 15.85
CA ASP A 274 -17.64 8.20 15.95
C ASP A 274 -18.41 9.02 14.93
N PHE A 275 -18.01 10.29 14.71
CA PHE A 275 -18.58 11.14 13.67
C PHE A 275 -18.38 10.55 12.27
N TYR A 276 -17.13 10.29 11.85
CA TYR A 276 -16.85 9.79 10.51
C TYR A 276 -17.41 8.38 10.29
N LYS A 277 -17.41 7.51 11.30
CA LYS A 277 -18.08 6.20 11.27
C LYS A 277 -19.59 6.37 11.01
N LYS A 278 -20.25 7.23 11.78
CA LYS A 278 -21.70 7.48 11.64
C LYS A 278 -22.03 8.05 10.27
N LEU A 279 -21.26 9.05 9.83
CA LEU A 279 -21.42 9.66 8.51
C LEU A 279 -21.25 8.62 7.40
N GLY A 280 -20.17 7.84 7.43
CA GLY A 280 -19.89 6.82 6.41
C GLY A 280 -20.87 5.66 6.40
N ARG A 281 -21.55 5.39 7.52
CA ARG A 281 -22.62 4.40 7.58
C ARG A 281 -23.94 4.92 6.99
N GLN A 282 -24.21 6.23 7.12
CA GLN A 282 -25.45 6.86 6.64
C GLN A 282 -25.36 7.33 5.18
N LEU A 283 -24.16 7.65 4.72
CA LEU A 283 -23.93 8.08 3.34
C LEU A 283 -24.35 7.02 2.33
N GLN A 284 -24.98 7.49 1.27
CA GLN A 284 -25.31 6.72 0.08
C GLN A 284 -24.63 7.39 -1.12
N PRO A 285 -24.07 6.63 -2.07
CA PRO A 285 -23.39 7.22 -3.23
C PRO A 285 -24.22 8.26 -3.98
N ALA A 286 -25.55 8.05 -4.07
CA ALA A 286 -26.48 8.99 -4.71
C ALA A 286 -26.59 10.37 -4.00
N ASN A 287 -26.21 10.43 -2.72
CA ASN A 287 -26.34 11.63 -1.88
C ASN A 287 -25.01 12.34 -1.63
N GLU A 288 -23.88 11.85 -2.15
CA GLU A 288 -22.55 12.45 -1.91
C GLU A 288 -22.52 13.94 -2.32
N ASN A 289 -23.12 14.29 -3.45
CA ASN A 289 -23.15 15.66 -3.97
C ASN A 289 -23.90 16.65 -3.06
N LYS A 290 -24.75 16.18 -2.13
CA LYS A 290 -25.43 17.05 -1.16
C LYS A 290 -24.46 17.69 -0.17
N LEU A 291 -23.25 17.13 -0.03
CA LEU A 291 -22.18 17.64 0.82
C LEU A 291 -21.23 18.61 0.09
N ARG A 292 -21.56 19.07 -1.12
CA ARG A 292 -20.71 19.96 -1.90
C ARG A 292 -20.73 21.40 -1.38
N GLY A 293 -19.54 21.99 -1.24
CA GLY A 293 -19.38 23.42 -0.98
C GLY A 293 -19.89 23.86 0.40
N LEU A 294 -19.85 22.97 1.40
CA LEU A 294 -20.16 23.34 2.77
C LEU A 294 -19.12 24.34 3.29
N PRO A 295 -19.55 25.36 4.07
CA PRO A 295 -18.64 26.37 4.56
C PRO A 295 -17.72 25.80 5.65
N SER A 296 -16.57 26.44 5.84
CA SER A 296 -15.51 25.98 6.77
C SER A 296 -15.88 26.06 8.26
N ASP A 297 -17.04 26.61 8.58
CA ASP A 297 -17.64 26.75 9.92
C ASP A 297 -18.92 25.91 10.08
N VAL A 298 -19.25 25.05 9.11
CA VAL A 298 -20.41 24.15 9.20
C VAL A 298 -20.34 23.29 10.46
N THR A 299 -21.47 23.17 11.17
CA THR A 299 -21.59 22.33 12.36
C THR A 299 -21.78 20.85 12.00
N LEU A 300 -21.52 19.97 12.98
CA LEU A 300 -21.70 18.52 12.80
C LEU A 300 -23.14 18.17 12.44
N GLU A 301 -24.12 18.80 13.11
CA GLU A 301 -25.55 18.59 12.91
C GLU A 301 -25.98 19.01 11.50
N ASN A 302 -25.46 20.13 11.02
CA ASN A 302 -25.78 20.65 9.69
C ASN A 302 -25.23 19.73 8.57
N ILE A 303 -24.11 19.02 8.80
CA ILE A 303 -23.64 18.00 7.86
C ILE A 303 -24.64 16.85 7.76
N PHE A 304 -25.14 16.33 8.89
CA PHE A 304 -26.13 15.25 8.88
C PHE A 304 -27.47 15.68 8.28
N ALA A 305 -27.90 16.92 8.52
CA ALA A 305 -29.13 17.46 7.93
C ALA A 305 -29.08 17.51 6.39
N LYS A 306 -27.89 17.54 5.78
CA LYS A 306 -27.73 17.55 4.32
C LYS A 306 -27.89 16.18 3.67
N ILE A 307 -27.63 15.09 4.37
CA ILE A 307 -27.64 13.75 3.78
C ILE A 307 -28.93 12.96 4.03
N ASN A 308 -29.72 13.43 4.99
CA ASN A 308 -31.08 12.96 5.23
C ASN A 308 -32.06 13.44 4.13
#